data_AF-A0A8S9W1M1-F1
#
_entry.id   AF-A0A8S9W1M1-F1
#
_cell.length_a   1.000
_cell.length_b   1.000
_cell.length_c   1.000
_cell.angle_alpha   90.00
_cell.angle_beta   90.00
_cell.angle_gamma   90.00
#
_symmetry.space_group_name_H-M   'P 1'
#
loop_
_entity.id
_entity.type
_entity.pdbx_description
1 polymer ?
#
loop_
_entity_poly.entity_id
_entity_poly.type
_entity_poly.pdbx_seq_one_letter_code
_entity_poly.pdbx_strand_id
1 'polypeptide(L)' 'MKNISISSDAFENGSSIPVDYTCYGDDRSPPLSWQGLPDGTRSIALIVDEPGKTWVHWVIYNIPADSTGLTTAVP' A
#
# COMPACT_ATOMS: atom_id res chain seq x y z
N MET A 1 5.46 6.59 -21.16
CA MET A 1 4.83 5.52 -20.36
C MET A 1 4.08 6.21 -19.23
N LYS A 2 2.82 5.84 -18.94
CA LYS A 2 2.12 6.36 -17.74
C LYS A 2 2.69 5.61 -16.55
N ASN A 3 3.24 6.32 -15.56
CA ASN A 3 3.72 5.72 -14.32
C ASN A 3 2.60 5.73 -13.29
N ILE A 4 2.42 4.61 -12.59
CA ILE A 4 1.58 4.54 -11.40
C ILE A 4 2.39 5.12 -10.24
N SER A 5 1.81 6.01 -9.45
CA SER A 5 2.40 6.51 -8.21
C SER A 5 1.64 5.94 -7.01
N ILE A 6 2.36 5.71 -5.91
CA ILE A 6 1.81 5.31 -4.62
C ILE A 6 2.48 6.14 -3.52
N SER A 7 1.71 6.54 -2.52
CA SER A 7 2.17 7.33 -1.37
C SER A 7 1.38 6.99 -0.10
N SER A 8 1.89 7.42 1.05
CA SER A 8 1.21 7.37 2.34
C SER A 8 1.25 8.74 2.99
N ASP A 9 0.14 9.16 3.60
CA ASP A 9 0.14 10.38 4.44
C ASP A 9 0.85 10.15 5.79
N ALA A 10 1.19 8.91 6.12
CA ALA A 10 1.84 8.55 7.37
C ALA A 10 3.38 8.66 7.32
N PHE A 11 3.98 8.50 6.14
CA PHE A 11 5.44 8.55 5.97
C PHE A 11 5.84 8.80 4.52
N GLU A 12 7.01 9.42 4.34
CA GLU A 12 7.61 9.63 3.03
C GLU A 12 8.33 8.36 2.52
N ASN A 13 8.49 8.26 1.20
CA ASN A 13 9.25 7.16 0.59
C ASN A 13 10.70 7.11 1.10
N GLY A 14 11.12 5.95 1.61
CA GLY A 14 12.46 5.74 2.18
C GLY A 14 12.63 6.22 3.63
N SER A 15 11.61 6.86 4.22
CA SER A 15 11.62 7.22 5.63
C SER A 15 11.20 6.05 6.53
N SER A 16 11.41 6.21 7.83
CA SER A 16 10.94 5.24 8.83
C SER A 16 9.41 5.19 8.89
N ILE A 17 8.87 3.97 8.98
CA ILE A 17 7.43 3.75 9.20
C ILE A 17 7.10 4.05 10.67
N PRO A 18 6.03 4.84 10.96
CA PRO A 18 5.60 5.13 12.33
C PRO A 18 5.26 3.88 13.13
N VAL A 19 5.48 3.93 14.46
CA VAL A 19 5.36 2.77 15.36
C VAL A 19 3.99 2.10 15.30
N ASP A 20 2.92 2.86 15.10
CA ASP A 20 1.53 2.38 15.02
C ASP A 20 1.31 1.34 13.91
N TYR A 21 2.14 1.37 12.86
CA TYR A 21 2.07 0.45 11.71
C TYR A 21 3.12 -0.66 11.78
N THR A 22 3.63 -0.94 12.98
CA THR A 22 4.62 -1.98 13.23
C THR A 22 4.14 -2.91 14.34
N CYS A 23 4.81 -4.05 14.51
CA CYS A 23 4.56 -4.98 15.61
C CYS A 23 4.86 -4.43 17.02
N TYR A 24 5.50 -3.26 17.12
CA TYR A 24 5.70 -2.56 18.39
C TYR A 24 4.52 -1.66 18.77
N GLY A 25 3.64 -1.36 17.81
CA GLY A 25 2.41 -0.61 18.01
C GLY A 25 1.19 -1.52 17.79
N ASP A 26 0.20 -1.00 17.07
CA ASP A 26 -1.07 -1.70 16.83
C ASP A 26 -1.02 -2.67 15.63
N ASP A 27 0.12 -2.76 14.94
CA ASP A 27 0.32 -3.60 13.74
C ASP A 27 -0.75 -3.37 12.65
N ARG A 28 -1.19 -2.12 12.50
CA ARG A 28 -2.20 -1.73 11.52
C ARG A 28 -1.56 -1.44 10.17
N SER A 29 -2.31 -1.66 9.09
CA SER A 29 -1.87 -1.18 7.78
C SER A 29 -1.87 0.35 7.69
N PRO A 30 -0.86 0.95 7.03
CA PRO A 30 -0.82 2.38 6.82
C PRO A 30 -1.84 2.83 5.76
N PRO A 31 -2.29 4.10 5.81
CA PRO A 31 -3.07 4.65 4.72
C PRO A 31 -2.22 4.70 3.45
N LEU A 32 -2.77 4.30 2.32
CA LEU A 32 -2.09 4.33 1.03
C LEU A 32 -2.97 5.04 0.01
N SER A 33 -2.37 5.83 -0.86
CA SER A 33 -3.03 6.48 -1.98
C SER A 33 -2.25 6.18 -3.26
N TRP A 34 -2.95 6.04 -4.38
CA TRP A 34 -2.32 5.83 -5.68
C TRP A 34 -2.99 6.62 -6.79
N GLN A 35 -2.22 6.93 -7.82
CA GLN A 35 -2.68 7.68 -8.99
C GLN A 35 -2.03 7.15 -10.26
N GLY A 36 -2.56 7.55 -11.41
CA GLY A 36 -1.98 7.21 -12.71
C GLY A 36 -2.30 5.78 -13.19
N LEU A 37 -3.39 5.18 -12.71
CA LEU A 37 -3.85 3.88 -13.21
C LEU A 37 -4.11 3.95 -14.73
N PRO A 38 -3.65 2.95 -15.50
CA PRO A 38 -3.90 2.90 -16.94
C PRO A 38 -5.39 2.83 -17.28
N ASP A 39 -5.76 3.38 -18.43
CA ASP A 39 -7.13 3.29 -18.94
C ASP A 39 -7.49 1.81 -19.19
N GLY A 40 -8.68 1.40 -18.74
CA GLY A 40 -9.13 0.00 -18.82
C GLY A 40 -8.64 -0.91 -17.69
N THR A 41 -7.99 -0.36 -16.63
CA THR A 41 -7.74 -1.10 -15.38
C THR A 41 -9.05 -1.70 -14.87
N ARG A 42 -9.04 -3.00 -14.56
CA ARG A 42 -10.23 -3.74 -14.06
C ARG A 42 -10.20 -3.98 -12.56
N SER A 43 -9.00 -4.09 -12.01
CA SER A 43 -8.75 -4.33 -10.59
C SER A 43 -7.31 -4.00 -10.26
N ILE A 44 -7.04 -3.78 -8.98
CA ILE A 44 -5.71 -3.49 -8.43
C ILE A 44 -5.35 -4.62 -7.45
N ALA A 45 -4.06 -4.90 -7.35
CA ALA A 45 -3.49 -5.73 -6.29
C ALA A 45 -2.38 -4.95 -5.58
N LEU A 46 -2.30 -5.12 -4.26
CA LEU A 46 -1.26 -4.57 -3.39
C LEU A 46 -0.49 -5.74 -2.77
N ILE A 47 0.84 -5.66 -2.86
CA ILE A 47 1.76 -6.59 -2.20
C ILE A 47 2.76 -5.73 -1.43
N VAL A 48 2.85 -5.97 -0.13
CA VAL A 48 3.89 -5.40 0.74
C VAL A 48 4.85 -6.53 1.11
N ASP A 49 6.06 -6.47 0.57
CA ASP A 49 7.10 -7.48 0.72
C ASP A 49 8.31 -6.88 1.44
N GLU A 50 9.11 -7.70 2.11
CA GLU A 50 10.39 -7.32 2.69
C GLU A 50 11.55 -7.79 1.78
N PRO A 51 12.14 -6.90 0.96
CA PRO A 51 13.20 -7.28 0.04
C PRO A 51 14.40 -7.88 0.78
N GLY A 52 14.90 -9.02 0.28
CA GLY A 52 16.03 -9.73 0.87
C GLY A 52 15.65 -10.74 1.95
N LYS A 53 14.37 -10.85 2.29
CA LYS A 53 13.80 -11.97 3.05
C LYS A 53 12.69 -12.65 2.25
N THR A 54 12.23 -13.80 2.72
CA THR A 54 11.08 -14.50 2.13
C THR A 54 9.85 -14.24 2.99
N TRP A 55 9.46 -12.97 3.13
CA TRP A 55 8.37 -12.56 4.02
C TRP A 55 7.48 -11.50 3.39
N VAL A 56 6.22 -11.87 3.16
CA VAL A 56 5.19 -10.96 2.65
C VAL A 56 4.33 -10.50 3.83
N HIS A 57 4.30 -9.20 4.05
CA HIS A 57 3.53 -8.58 5.14
C HIS A 57 2.04 -8.47 4.81
N TRP A 58 1.71 -8.17 3.55
CA TRP A 58 0.34 -7.87 3.19
C TRP A 58 0.05 -8.17 1.72
N VAL A 59 -1.09 -8.82 1.46
CA VAL A 59 -1.59 -9.11 0.12
C VAL A 59 -3.08 -8.80 0.06
N ILE A 60 -3.46 -7.89 -0.83
CA ILE A 60 -4.86 -7.61 -1.16
C ILE A 60 -5.00 -7.61 -2.67
N TYR A 61 -6.06 -8.23 -3.19
CA TYR A 61 -6.35 -8.30 -4.61
C TYR A 61 -7.84 -8.06 -4.86
N ASN A 62 -8.22 -7.91 -6.14
CA ASN A 62 -9.57 -7.51 -6.55
C ASN A 62 -10.03 -6.17 -5.94
N ILE A 63 -9.08 -5.27 -5.64
CA ILE A 63 -9.42 -3.90 -5.27
C ILE A 63 -10.08 -3.24 -6.49
N PRO A 64 -11.25 -2.58 -6.34
CA PRO A 64 -11.95 -1.93 -7.45
C PRO A 64 -11.06 -0.94 -8.20
N ALA A 65 -11.22 -0.86 -9.53
CA ALA A 65 -10.41 -0.01 -10.39
C ALA A 65 -10.64 1.51 -10.18
N ASP A 66 -11.77 1.88 -9.59
CA ASP A 66 -12.12 3.25 -9.19
C ASP A 66 -11.61 3.61 -7.79
N SER A 67 -11.04 2.65 -7.06
CA SER A 67 -10.37 2.95 -5.80
C SER A 67 -9.14 3.81 -6.04
N THR A 68 -8.93 4.78 -5.16
CA THR A 68 -7.79 5.72 -5.18
C THR A 68 -6.83 5.49 -4.01
N GLY A 69 -7.11 4.51 -3.16
CA GLY A 69 -6.32 4.24 -1.97
C GLY A 69 -6.92 3.19 -1.04
N LEU A 70 -6.25 2.98 0.09
CA LEU A 70 -6.73 2.24 1.26
C LEU A 70 -6.62 3.16 2.48
N THR A 71 -7.65 3.16 3.32
CA THR A 71 -7.54 3.80 4.63
C THR A 71 -6.63 2.99 5.54
N THR A 72 -6.23 3.55 6.68
CA THR A 72 -5.52 2.78 7.69
C THR A 72 -6.35 1.59 8.19
N ALA A 73 -5.67 0.53 8.66
CA ALA A 73 -6.24 -0.65 9.28
C ALA A 73 -7.18 -1.47 8.39
N VAL A 74 -6.96 -1.43 7.07
CA VAL A 74 -7.47 -2.47 6.17
C VAL A 74 -6.73 -3.79 6.52
N PRO A 75 -7.45 -4.90 6.72
CA PRO A 75 -6.86 -6.18 7.13
C PRO A 75 -6.08 -6.87 6.01
#